data_AF-A0A3E4S8T5-F1
#
_entry.id   AF-A0A3E4S8T5-F1
#
_cell.length_a   1.000
_cell.length_b   1.000
_cell.length_c   1.000
_cell.angle_alpha   90.00
_cell.angle_beta   90.00
_cell.angle_gamma   90.00
#
_symmetry.space_group_name_H-M   'P 1'
#
loop_
_entity.id
_entity.type
_entity.pdbx_description
1 polymer ?
#
loop_
_entity_poly.entity_id
_entity_poly.type
_entity_poly.pdbx_seq_one_letter_code
_entity_poly.pdbx_strand_id
1 'polypeptide(L)'
;MQIVKVTYADGRTEETRLTPRALCQAEEHAQINNWAAGDASRIRQSYYLAFIAMRNAGHTTLGFDEWMDTVEDIALEQKDPEPANPTL
;
A
#
# COMPACT_ATOMS: atom_id res chain seq x y z
N MET A 1 -2.12 11.64 -8.53
CA MET A 1 -2.62 10.97 -7.32
C MET A 1 -1.79 9.72 -7.11
N GLN A 2 -1.14 9.55 -5.95
CA GLN A 2 -0.43 8.31 -5.67
C GLN A 2 -1.42 7.19 -5.34
N ILE A 3 -1.19 6.02 -5.91
CA ILE A 3 -1.96 4.81 -5.67
C ILE A 3 -1.03 3.67 -5.22
N VAL A 4 -1.62 2.73 -4.49
CA VAL A 4 -1.05 1.42 -4.22
C VAL A 4 -1.83 0.41 -5.03
N LYS A 5 -1.13 -0.39 -5.81
CA LYS A 5 -1.65 -1.56 -6.51
C LYS A 5 -1.07 -2.81 -5.87
N VAL A 6 -1.92 -3.79 -5.59
CA VAL A 6 -1.52 -5.08 -5.00
C VAL A 6 -2.03 -6.18 -5.91
N THR A 7 -1.12 -7.06 -6.31
CA THR A 7 -1.44 -8.31 -7.01
C THR A 7 -1.35 -9.44 -6.00
N TYR A 8 -2.41 -10.23 -5.91
CA TYR A 8 -2.51 -11.38 -5.01
C TYR A 8 -2.13 -12.67 -5.73
N ALA A 9 -1.68 -13.67 -4.99
CA ALA A 9 -1.26 -14.97 -5.51
C ALA A 9 -2.40 -15.76 -6.21
N ASP A 10 -3.66 -15.38 -5.98
CA ASP A 10 -4.83 -15.92 -6.68
C ASP A 10 -5.10 -15.22 -8.04
N GLY A 11 -4.26 -14.27 -8.43
CA GLY A 11 -4.38 -13.48 -9.66
C GLY A 11 -5.28 -12.25 -9.54
N ARG A 12 -5.89 -11.98 -8.38
CA ARG A 12 -6.68 -10.76 -8.15
C ARG A 12 -5.76 -9.54 -8.06
N THR A 13 -6.27 -8.40 -8.50
CA THR A 13 -5.60 -7.11 -8.33
C THR A 13 -6.53 -6.12 -7.66
N GLU A 14 -6.00 -5.37 -6.68
CA GLU A 14 -6.71 -4.27 -6.05
C GLU A 14 -5.87 -2.99 -6.09
N GLU A 15 -6.55 -1.86 -6.23
CA GLU A 15 -5.94 -0.54 -6.27
C GLU A 15 -6.63 0.36 -5.24
N THR A 16 -5.84 1.14 -4.52
CA THR A 16 -6.36 2.16 -3.62
C THR A 16 -5.49 3.42 -3.62
N ARG A 17 -6.07 4.54 -3.21
CA ARG A 17 -5.30 5.79 -3.04
C ARG A 17 -4.33 5.63 -1.87
N LEU A 18 -3.08 6.02 -2.09
CA LEU A 18 -2.14 6.22 -0.99
C LEU A 18 -2.49 7.52 -0.25
N THR A 19 -2.81 7.41 1.04
CA THR A 19 -3.22 8.56 1.87
C THR A 19 -2.11 8.97 2.83
N PRO A 20 -2.04 10.25 3.25
CA PRO A 20 -1.14 10.68 4.32
C PRO A 20 -1.30 9.88 5.61
N ARG A 21 -2.52 9.44 5.93
CA ARG A 21 -2.78 8.60 7.10
C ARG A 21 -2.06 7.26 7.02
N ALA A 22 -2.07 6.61 5.85
CA ALA A 22 -1.36 5.36 5.65
C ALA A 22 0.16 5.52 5.79
N LEU A 23 0.71 6.63 5.27
CA LEU A 23 2.12 6.98 5.43
C LEU A 23 2.50 7.12 6.91
N CYS A 24 1.80 7.96 7.66
CA CYS A 24 2.11 8.17 9.08
C CYS A 24 2.00 6.87 9.92
N GLN A 25 0.99 6.04 9.65
CA GLN A 25 0.84 4.76 10.34
C GLN A 25 1.96 3.76 10.02
N ALA A 26 2.45 3.75 8.78
CA ALA A 26 3.59 2.92 8.41
C ALA A 26 4.89 3.40 9.07
N GLU A 27 5.12 4.71 9.12
CA GLU A 27 6.26 5.32 9.82
C GLU A 27 6.24 5.02 11.32
N GLU A 28 5.11 5.24 11.99
CA GLU A 28 4.93 4.96 13.42
C GLU A 28 5.18 3.48 13.74
N HIS A 29 4.64 2.57 12.92
CA HIS A 29 4.86 1.14 13.11
C HIS A 29 6.34 0.77 12.95
N ALA A 30 7.03 1.31 11.96
CA ALA A 30 8.46 1.07 11.76
C ALA A 30 9.29 1.56 12.96
N GLN A 31 8.96 2.71 13.53
CA GLN A 31 9.61 3.25 14.73
C GLN A 31 9.39 2.36 15.95
N ILE A 32 8.14 1.99 16.24
CA ILE A 32 7.78 1.13 17.38
C ILE A 32 8.50 -0.23 17.31
N ASN A 33 8.63 -0.79 16.10
CA ASN A 33 9.24 -2.10 15.88
C ASN A 33 10.75 -2.03 15.63
N ASN A 34 11.39 -0.87 15.78
CA ASN A 34 12.82 -0.65 15.57
C ASN A 34 13.30 -1.15 14.20
N TRP A 35 12.50 -0.96 13.15
CA TRP A 35 12.92 -1.31 11.79
C TRP A 35 14.09 -0.42 11.36
N ALA A 36 15.05 -1.00 10.66
CA ALA A 36 16.23 -0.27 10.23
C ALA A 36 15.82 0.82 9.21
N ALA A 37 16.39 2.01 9.37
CA ALA A 37 16.10 3.14 8.49
C ALA A 37 16.68 2.91 7.09
N GLY A 38 16.12 3.63 6.11
CA GLY A 38 16.58 3.59 4.72
C GLY A 38 16.45 2.20 4.10
N ASP A 39 17.47 1.80 3.33
CA ASP A 39 17.41 0.59 2.50
C ASP A 39 17.39 -0.72 3.29
N ALA A 40 17.84 -0.70 4.54
CA ALA A 40 17.96 -1.90 5.37
C ALA A 40 16.61 -2.56 5.73
N SER A 41 15.49 -1.84 5.62
CA SER A 41 14.14 -2.42 5.74
C SER A 41 13.17 -1.92 4.67
N ARG A 42 13.69 -1.40 3.55
CA ARG A 42 12.87 -0.78 2.49
C ARG A 42 11.76 -1.69 2.00
N ILE A 43 12.07 -2.95 1.70
CA ILE A 43 11.08 -3.92 1.21
C ILE A 43 9.95 -4.09 2.23
N ARG A 44 10.28 -4.39 3.48
CA ARG A 44 9.30 -4.57 4.56
C ARG A 44 8.46 -3.30 4.79
N GLN A 45 9.07 -2.12 4.73
CA GLN A 45 8.36 -0.84 4.82
C GLN A 45 7.38 -0.64 3.66
N SER A 46 7.77 -0.96 2.42
CA SER A 46 6.88 -0.86 1.25
C SER A 46 5.67 -1.79 1.37
N TYR A 47 5.87 -3.04 1.79
CA TYR A 47 4.77 -3.99 2.03
C TYR A 47 3.84 -3.54 3.16
N TYR A 48 4.40 -3.04 4.26
CA TYR A 48 3.57 -2.56 5.37
C TYR A 48 2.77 -1.31 4.98
N LEU A 49 3.36 -0.41 4.20
CA LEU A 49 2.65 0.75 3.67
C LEU A 49 1.47 0.32 2.77
N ALA A 50 1.71 -0.63 1.87
CA ALA A 50 0.66 -1.18 1.00
C ALA A 50 -0.45 -1.85 1.81
N PHE A 51 -0.09 -2.66 2.81
CA PHE A 51 -1.02 -3.29 3.73
C PHE A 51 -1.93 -2.27 4.42
N ILE A 52 -1.36 -1.21 5.01
CA ILE A 52 -2.15 -0.20 5.71
C ILE A 52 -3.08 0.55 4.74
N ALA A 53 -2.62 0.85 3.53
CA ALA A 53 -3.47 1.47 2.52
C ALA A 53 -4.67 0.57 2.17
N MET A 54 -4.44 -0.72 1.94
CA MET A 54 -5.49 -1.69 1.63
C MET A 54 -6.45 -1.90 2.81
N ARG A 55 -5.92 -2.03 4.02
CA ARG A 55 -6.72 -2.19 5.25
C ARG A 55 -7.60 -0.98 5.51
N ASN A 56 -7.05 0.23 5.39
CA ASN A 56 -7.80 1.48 5.60
C ASN A 56 -8.90 1.67 4.55
N ALA A 57 -8.71 1.13 3.34
CA ALA A 57 -9.70 1.15 2.26
C ALA A 57 -10.72 -0.02 2.34
N GLY A 58 -10.56 -0.95 3.29
CA GLY A 58 -11.48 -2.06 3.49
C GLY A 58 -11.25 -3.27 2.58
N HIS A 59 -10.13 -3.33 1.87
CA HIS A 59 -9.78 -4.45 0.97
C HIS A 59 -9.34 -5.72 1.71
N THR A 60 -8.95 -5.59 2.98
CA THR A 60 -8.57 -6.74 3.81
C THR A 60 -8.92 -6.50 5.27
N THR A 61 -9.28 -7.59 5.96
CA THR A 61 -9.45 -7.64 7.41
C THR A 61 -8.33 -8.42 8.10
N LEU A 62 -7.48 -9.11 7.33
CA LEU A 62 -6.38 -9.96 7.80
C LEU A 62 -5.30 -9.20 8.58
N GLY A 63 -4.54 -9.91 9.41
CA GLY A 63 -3.30 -9.40 9.98
C GLY A 63 -2.24 -9.14 8.89
N PHE A 64 -1.18 -8.40 9.23
CA PHE A 64 -0.13 -8.04 8.25
C PHE A 64 0.57 -9.28 7.68
N ASP A 65 1.00 -10.21 8.54
CA ASP A 65 1.72 -11.41 8.11
C ASP A 65 0.80 -12.33 7.28
N GLU A 66 -0.43 -12.56 7.73
CA GLU A 66 -1.43 -13.35 6.98
C GLU A 66 -1.77 -12.73 5.63
N TRP A 67 -1.86 -11.40 5.57
CA TRP A 67 -2.08 -10.69 4.31
C TRP A 67 -0.87 -10.85 3.39
N MET A 68 0.36 -10.75 3.92
CA MET A 68 1.59 -10.89 3.12
C MET A 68 1.70 -12.26 2.45
N ASP A 69 1.24 -13.33 3.12
CA ASP A 69 1.20 -14.68 2.53
C ASP A 69 0.28 -14.78 1.30
N THR A 70 -0.64 -13.82 1.12
CA THR A 70 -1.56 -13.77 -0.04
C THR A 70 -1.06 -12.88 -1.17
N VAL A 71 -0.03 -12.06 -0.94
CA VAL A 71 0.44 -11.05 -1.88
C VAL A 71 1.54 -11.63 -2.77
N GLU A 72 1.40 -11.44 -4.08
CA GLU A 72 2.42 -11.76 -5.06
C GLU A 72 3.33 -10.55 -5.34
N ASP A 73 2.74 -9.35 -5.51
CA ASP A 73 3.48 -8.14 -5.85
C ASP A 73 2.79 -6.86 -5.38
N ILE A 74 3.57 -5.79 -5.19
CA ILE A 74 3.07 -4.44 -4.92
C ILE A 74 3.69 -3.41 -5.86
N ALA A 75 2.88 -2.46 -6.32
CA ALA A 75 3.32 -1.31 -7.08
C ALA A 75 2.80 0.00 -6.48
N LEU A 76 3.72 0.96 -6.33
CA LEU A 76 3.42 2.34 -5.92
C LEU A 76 3.50 3.23 -7.15
N GLU A 77 2.36 3.73 -7.61
CA GLU A 77 2.25 4.42 -8.89
C GLU A 77 1.71 5.84 -8.73
N GLN A 78 2.14 6.74 -9.60
CA GLN A 78 1.52 8.05 -9.75
C GLN A 78 0.49 7.97 -10.88
N LYS A 79 -0.80 8.09 -10.55
CA LYS A 79 -1.89 8.16 -11.53
C LYS A 79 -2.23 9.62 -11.80
N ASP A 80 -2.11 10.07 -13.04
CA ASP A 80 -2.58 11.40 -13.41
C ASP A 80 -4.10 11.49 -13.26
N PRO A 81 -4.65 12.65 -12.87
CA PRO A 81 -6.09 12.85 -12.90
C PRO A 81 -6.58 12.65 -14.34
N GLU A 82 -7.63 11.84 -14.53
CA GLU A 82 -8.27 11.72 -15.85
C GLU A 82 -8.67 13.14 -16.32
N PRO A 83 -8.42 13.48 -17.60
CA PRO A 83 -8.84 14.77 -18.11
C PRO A 83 -10.35 14.88 -17.91
N ALA A 84 -10.77 15.93 -17.19
CA ALA A 84 -12.18 16.24 -17.05
C ALA A 84 -12.76 16.37 -18.46
N ASN A 85 -13.68 15.47 -18.81
CA ASN A 85 -14.28 15.42 -20.13
C ASN A 85 -14.87 16.81 -20.42
N PRO A 86 -14.38 17.59 -21.39
CA PRO A 86 -14.98 18.86 -21.72
C PRO A 86 -16.31 18.55 -22.42
N THR A 87 -17.40 18.54 -21.66
CA THR A 87 -18.74 18.54 -22.24
C THR A 87 -18.86 19.75 -23.16
N LEU A 88 -18.96 19.47 -24.46
CA LEU A 88 -19.28 20.39 -25.55
C LEU A 88 -20.66 21.04 -25.35
#